data_AF-A0A317N1J0-F1
#
_entry.id   AF-A0A317N1J0-F1
#
_cell.length_a   1.000
_cell.length_b   1.000
_cell.length_c   1.000
_cell.angle_alpha   90.00
_cell.angle_beta   90.00
_cell.angle_gamma   90.00
#
_symmetry.space_group_name_H-M   'P 1'
#
loop_
_entity.id
_entity.type
_entity.pdbx_description
1 polymer ?
#
loop_
_entity_poly.entity_id
_entity_poly.type
_entity_poly.pdbx_seq_one_letter_code
_entity_poly.pdbx_strand_id
1 'polypeptide(L)'
;MSVLGSLRAGGSADLTGDGALAGTLYLGNPPQPGLGRVRVLDADSGRVAREVWSDAATGAYQITGLATDREWIVLGTDPTGVQDAAVHDRRRAELPT
;
A
#
# COMPACT_ATOMS: atom_id res chain seq x y z
N MET A 1 -28.01 -0.51 33.50
CA MET A 1 -27.91 -0.51 32.03
C MET A 1 -26.64 0.23 31.66
N SER A 2 -25.60 -0.49 31.25
CA SER A 2 -24.37 0.13 30.76
C SER A 2 -24.20 -0.29 29.32
N VAL A 3 -24.39 0.66 28.40
CA VAL A 3 -24.09 0.49 26.98
C VAL A 3 -22.57 0.62 26.85
N LEU A 4 -21.86 -0.50 26.86
CA LEU A 4 -20.47 -0.54 26.43
C LEU A 4 -20.46 -0.40 24.92
N GLY A 5 -20.29 0.83 24.46
CA GLY A 5 -19.89 1.13 23.08
C GLY A 5 -18.63 0.33 22.79
N SER A 6 -18.80 -0.71 21.99
CA SER A 6 -17.72 -1.57 21.52
C SER A 6 -16.82 -0.68 20.69
N LEU A 7 -15.67 -0.28 21.24
CA LEU A 7 -14.58 0.26 20.45
C LEU A 7 -14.27 -0.85 19.44
N ARG A 8 -14.70 -0.68 18.19
CA ARG A 8 -14.34 -1.61 17.13
C ARG A 8 -12.83 -1.50 17.02
N ALA A 9 -12.12 -2.45 17.61
CA ALA A 9 -10.81 -2.83 17.13
C ALA A 9 -11.06 -3.27 15.68
N GLY A 10 -11.06 -2.30 14.76
CA GLY A 10 -11.13 -2.58 13.34
C GLY A 10 -9.86 -3.32 13.00
N GLY A 11 -9.90 -4.64 13.13
CA GLY A 11 -8.75 -5.50 12.94
C GLY A 11 -8.24 -5.34 11.52
N SER A 12 -7.03 -5.81 11.26
CA SER A 12 -6.48 -5.99 9.91
C SER A 12 -7.46 -6.68 8.92
N ALA A 13 -8.47 -7.39 9.43
CA ALA A 13 -9.60 -7.91 8.67
C ALA A 13 -10.30 -6.86 7.80
N ASP A 14 -10.54 -5.64 8.31
CA ASP A 14 -11.27 -4.62 7.54
C ASP A 14 -10.42 -4.04 6.38
N LEU A 15 -9.11 -4.28 6.39
CA LEU A 15 -8.17 -3.84 5.35
C LEU A 15 -7.88 -4.94 4.31
N THR A 16 -8.35 -6.16 4.57
CA THR A 16 -8.08 -7.34 3.74
C THR A 16 -9.27 -7.62 2.82
N GLY A 17 -9.00 -8.05 1.59
CA GLY A 17 -10.02 -8.45 0.61
C GLY A 17 -9.40 -9.12 -0.60
N ASP A 18 -10.14 -9.28 -1.70
CA ASP A 18 -9.68 -9.99 -2.90
C ASP A 18 -8.97 -9.08 -3.92
N GLY A 19 -8.80 -7.80 -3.59
CA GLY A 19 -8.20 -6.81 -4.48
C GLY A 19 -6.67 -6.88 -4.53
N ALA A 20 -6.13 -6.34 -5.60
CA ALA A 20 -4.71 -6.16 -5.84
C ALA A 20 -4.38 -4.75 -6.35
N LEU A 21 -3.15 -4.33 -6.10
CA LEU A 21 -2.51 -3.14 -6.68
C LEU A 21 -1.16 -3.55 -7.25
N ALA A 22 -0.89 -3.18 -8.49
CA ALA A 22 0.38 -3.40 -9.14
C ALA A 22 0.91 -2.09 -9.76
N GLY A 23 2.22 -2.01 -9.92
CA GLY A 23 2.86 -0.84 -10.51
C GLY A 23 4.37 -1.00 -10.62
N THR A 24 5.03 0.11 -10.91
CA THR A 24 6.49 0.20 -10.98
C THR A 24 6.96 1.29 -10.03
N LEU A 25 7.87 0.93 -9.12
CA LEU A 25 8.55 1.87 -8.25
C LEU A 25 9.72 2.52 -8.99
N TYR A 26 9.71 3.85 -9.06
CA TYR A 26 10.82 4.67 -9.54
C TYR A 26 11.46 5.41 -8.36
N LEU A 27 12.79 5.43 -8.31
CA LEU A 27 13.59 6.02 -7.23
C LEU A 27 14.58 7.04 -7.78
N GLY A 28 15.00 7.96 -6.91
CA GLY A 28 16.03 8.95 -7.21
C GLY A 28 15.59 10.05 -8.18
N ASN A 29 16.56 10.90 -8.52
CA ASN A 29 16.40 12.00 -9.46
C ASN A 29 17.64 12.04 -10.39
N PRO A 30 17.52 11.70 -11.69
CA PRO A 30 16.28 11.39 -12.42
C PRO A 30 15.66 10.04 -11.98
N PRO A 31 14.33 9.87 -12.12
CA PRO A 31 13.64 8.64 -11.70
C PRO A 31 14.10 7.41 -12.48
N GLN A 32 14.51 6.36 -11.78
CA GLN A 32 14.87 5.07 -12.37
C GLN A 32 14.14 3.93 -11.67
N PRO A 33 13.68 2.89 -12.40
CA PRO A 33 13.06 1.74 -11.77
C PRO A 33 14.09 1.02 -10.89
N GLY A 34 13.68 0.54 -9.72
CA GLY A 34 14.62 -0.17 -8.85
C GLY A 34 14.01 -0.79 -7.60
N LEU A 35 14.89 -1.45 -6.85
CA LEU A 35 14.57 -2.09 -5.57
C LEU A 35 14.22 -1.01 -4.54
N GLY A 36 13.03 -1.13 -3.95
CA GLY A 36 12.61 -0.34 -2.81
C GLY A 36 11.43 -0.97 -2.12
N ARG A 37 11.08 -0.42 -0.96
CA ARG A 37 9.98 -0.89 -0.14
C ARG A 37 8.72 -0.15 -0.53
N VAL A 38 7.67 -0.88 -0.89
CA VAL A 38 6.36 -0.34 -1.27
C VAL A 38 5.37 -0.64 -0.16
N ARG A 39 4.80 0.41 0.44
CA ARG A 39 3.77 0.34 1.50
C ARG A 39 2.43 0.77 0.95
N VAL A 40 1.38 0.04 1.32
CA VAL A 40 -0.01 0.44 1.08
C VAL A 40 -0.66 0.81 2.39
N LEU A 41 -1.17 2.04 2.46
CA LEU A 41 -1.84 2.60 3.61
C LEU A 41 -3.31 2.84 3.27
N ASP A 42 -4.19 2.56 4.22
CA ASP A 42 -5.59 2.97 4.16
C ASP A 42 -5.66 4.51 4.15
N ALA A 43 -6.33 5.09 3.15
CA ALA A 43 -6.36 6.54 2.98
C ALA A 43 -7.10 7.26 4.12
N ASP A 44 -8.09 6.60 4.73
CA ASP A 44 -8.91 7.17 5.80
C ASP A 44 -8.19 7.16 7.15
N SER A 45 -7.57 6.03 7.51
CA SER A 45 -6.94 5.83 8.82
C SER A 45 -5.42 5.99 8.84
N GLY A 46 -4.77 6.03 7.67
CA GLY A 46 -3.31 6.05 7.55
C GLY A 46 -2.63 4.76 8.01
N ARG A 47 -3.39 3.69 8.28
CA ARG A 47 -2.83 2.41 8.75
C ARG A 47 -2.19 1.66 7.60
N VAL A 48 -1.00 1.10 7.83
CA VAL A 48 -0.35 0.21 6.88
C VAL A 48 -1.16 -1.09 6.78
N ALA A 49 -1.67 -1.37 5.59
CA ALA A 49 -2.38 -2.62 5.28
C ALA A 49 -1.41 -3.72 4.86
N ARG A 50 -0.49 -3.39 3.95
CA ARG A 50 0.47 -4.33 3.34
C ARG A 50 1.76 -3.63 2.95
N GLU A 51 2.78 -4.45 2.74
CA GLU A 51 4.08 -3.99 2.31
C GLU A 51 4.80 -5.10 1.52
N VAL A 52 5.50 -4.70 0.45
CA VAL A 52 6.30 -5.59 -0.39
C VAL A 52 7.59 -4.89 -0.82
N TRP A 53 8.53 -5.66 -1.36
CA TRP A 53 9.67 -5.12 -2.10
C TRP A 53 9.36 -5.12 -3.61
N SER A 54 9.76 -4.07 -4.31
CA SER A 54 9.77 -4.08 -5.77
C SER A 54 10.92 -4.93 -6.32
N ASP A 55 10.80 -5.34 -7.57
CA ASP A 55 11.89 -5.98 -8.31
C ASP A 55 13.08 -5.04 -8.51
N ALA A 56 14.30 -5.57 -8.39
CA ALA A 56 15.51 -4.77 -8.41
C ALA A 56 15.88 -4.22 -9.80
N ALA A 57 15.50 -4.92 -10.88
CA ALA A 57 15.84 -4.54 -12.24
C ALA A 57 14.73 -3.71 -12.91
N THR A 58 13.47 -4.03 -12.60
CA THR A 58 12.29 -3.49 -13.28
C THR A 58 11.46 -2.56 -12.40
N GLY A 59 11.70 -2.52 -11.09
CA GLY A 59 10.87 -1.77 -10.14
C GLY A 59 9.45 -2.32 -9.98
N ALA A 60 9.10 -3.43 -10.64
CA ALA A 60 7.75 -3.97 -10.60
C ALA A 60 7.37 -4.43 -9.19
N TYR A 61 6.15 -4.13 -8.77
CA TYR A 61 5.58 -4.64 -7.52
C TYR A 61 4.13 -5.09 -7.72
N GLN A 62 3.69 -6.02 -6.88
CA GLN A 62 2.30 -6.43 -6.76
C GLN A 62 1.97 -6.62 -5.28
N ILE A 63 0.85 -6.05 -4.85
CA ILE A 63 0.30 -6.18 -3.51
C ILE A 63 -1.11 -6.76 -3.65
N THR A 64 -1.34 -7.92 -3.06
CA THR A 64 -2.64 -8.60 -3.08
C THR A 64 -3.27 -8.61 -1.70
N GLY A 65 -4.54 -8.98 -1.61
CA GLY A 65 -5.21 -9.14 -0.34
C GLY A 65 -5.73 -7.82 0.22
N LEU A 66 -6.10 -6.86 -0.64
CA LEU A 66 -6.60 -5.55 -0.27
C LEU A 66 -8.13 -5.47 -0.42
N ALA A 67 -8.80 -4.79 0.49
CA ALA A 67 -10.22 -4.49 0.33
C ALA A 67 -10.46 -3.58 -0.90
N THR A 68 -11.47 -3.89 -1.71
CA THR A 68 -11.79 -3.18 -2.97
C THR A 68 -12.71 -1.97 -2.79
N ASP A 69 -13.33 -1.85 -1.62
CA ASP A 69 -14.25 -0.77 -1.23
C ASP A 69 -13.53 0.41 -0.56
N ARG A 70 -12.20 0.35 -0.43
CA ARG A 70 -11.37 1.37 0.21
C ARG A 70 -10.46 2.10 -0.78
N GLU A 71 -10.07 3.31 -0.39
CA GLU A 71 -9.00 4.05 -1.05
C GLU A 71 -7.66 3.77 -0.38
N TRP A 72 -6.64 3.58 -1.20
CA TRP A 72 -5.29 3.23 -0.77
C TRP A 72 -4.29 4.29 -1.18
N ILE A 73 -3.34 4.58 -0.30
CA ILE A 73 -2.15 5.39 -0.55
C ILE A 73 -0.96 4.45 -0.72
N VAL A 74 -0.29 4.54 -1.86
CA VAL A 74 0.94 3.78 -2.13
C VAL A 74 2.16 4.68 -1.86
N LEU A 75 3.07 4.20 -1.02
CA LEU A 75 4.33 4.88 -0.70
C LEU A 75 5.53 4.02 -1.07
N GLY A 76 6.41 4.56 -1.90
CA GLY A 76 7.74 4.00 -2.16
C GLY A 76 8.79 4.53 -1.19
N THR A 77 9.80 3.71 -0.88
CA THR A 77 10.98 4.14 -0.13
C THR A 77 12.19 3.41 -0.68
N ASP A 78 13.30 4.11 -0.84
CA ASP A 78 14.54 3.48 -1.29
C ASP A 78 15.09 2.49 -0.23
N PRO A 79 16.08 1.64 -0.58
CA PRO A 79 16.65 0.66 0.35
C PRO A 79 17.38 1.29 1.54
N THR A 80 17.77 2.57 1.45
CA THR A 80 18.46 3.31 2.51
C THR A 80 17.49 3.92 3.53
N GLY A 81 16.19 3.82 3.26
CA GLY A 81 15.15 4.37 4.12
C GLY A 81 14.92 5.87 3.90
N VAL A 82 15.56 6.48 2.90
CA VAL A 82 15.26 7.84 2.50
C VAL A 82 13.93 7.82 1.73
N GLN A 83 12.97 8.58 2.24
CA GLN A 83 11.67 8.75 1.62
C GLN A 83 11.82 9.59 0.34
N ASP A 84 12.07 8.94 -0.79
CA ASP A 84 11.57 9.45 -2.07
C ASP A 84 10.08 9.11 -2.11
N ALA A 85 9.27 9.92 -1.40
CA ALA A 85 7.83 9.72 -1.30
C ALA A 85 7.16 10.00 -2.66
N ALA A 86 7.24 9.03 -3.57
CA ALA A 86 6.31 8.96 -4.68
C ALA A 86 4.95 8.55 -4.08
N VAL A 87 4.13 9.54 -3.69
CA VAL A 87 2.69 9.33 -3.49
C VAL A 87 2.12 9.00 -4.85
N HIS A 88 2.13 7.71 -5.20
CA HIS A 88 1.46 7.25 -6.39
C HIS A 88 -0.01 7.05 -6.06
N ASP A 89 -0.73 8.17 -6.06
CA ASP A 89 -2.17 8.21 -6.37
C ASP A 89 -3.10 7.58 -5.32
N ARG A 90 -4.36 8.05 -5.28
CA ARG A 90 -5.40 7.35 -4.51
C ARG A 90 -6.02 6.30 -5.41
N ARG A 91 -5.85 5.04 -5.08
CA ARG A 91 -6.37 3.93 -5.90
C ARG A 91 -7.31 3.03 -5.13
N ARG A 92 -8.31 2.51 -5.83
CA ARG A 92 -9.04 1.32 -5.37
C ARG A 92 -8.31 0.08 -5.84
N ALA A 93 -8.30 -0.94 -5.00
CA ALA A 93 -7.78 -2.24 -5.40
C ALA A 93 -8.72 -2.88 -6.42
N GLU A 94 -8.15 -3.56 -7.41
CA GLU A 94 -8.89 -4.23 -8.49
C GLU A 94 -8.83 -5.75 -8.30
N LEU A 95 -9.83 -6.48 -8.79
CA LEU A 95 -9.76 -7.95 -8.76
C LEU A 95 -8.60 -8.43 -9.65
N PRO A 96 -7.78 -9.41 -9.20
CA PRO A 96 -6.73 -9.96 -10.03
C PRO A 96 -7.33 -10.62 -11.29
N THR A 97 -6.76 -10.30 -12.45
CA THR A 97 -7.15 -10.87 -13.75
C THR A 97 -6.61 -12.27 -13.93
#